data_AF-A0A255R4Z3-F1
#
_entry.id   AF-A0A255R4Z3-F1
#
_cell.length_a   1.000
_cell.length_b   1.000
_cell.length_c   1.000
_cell.angle_alpha   90.00
_cell.angle_beta   90.00
_cell.angle_gamma   90.00
#
_symmetry.space_group_name_H-M   'P 1'
#
loop_
_entity.id
_entity.type
_entity.pdbx_description
1 polymer ?
#
loop_
_entity_poly.entity_id
_entity_poly.type
_entity_poly.pdbx_seq_one_letter_code
_entity_poly.pdbx_strand_id
1 'polypeptide(L)'
;MPSEFNTRVFRARAFQARVAHTPSVVLHWFRPIVAIACLGIVCNLATAQDRVPLNEDGHVMDFERDIRPIFIARCFECHNAKEAKADFRIDDAETVLSYLEPGDAELSTMFADYMLSDDPDMMMPPPAKGGPLLPAELAMIRVWINEGANWPEGVTVSATPLEEMLETDLEAPQGDDSEKSLVERVWSFQGFFHPATVHFPIALFLLGGAFVVLGWKWPAIGTQVPLACLLIGSLTAIASTAMGWSFAVEEGYGSWTKVDFDSEVFWHRWSGVIVTVLSVVFALIALSGLRRQDPSKAKIWKSGLLLIAVLVGLVGHQGGELSYGKDFYPKAFRILFGAADTPEDIVSEDEAAFETPTDPDSSES
;
A
#
# COMPACT_ATOMS: atom_id res chain seq x y z
N MET A 1 27.51 -89.70 -45.24
CA MET A 1 26.19 -89.34 -45.81
C MET A 1 25.16 -90.34 -45.28
N PRO A 2 23.87 -89.97 -45.12
CA PRO A 2 23.31 -88.61 -44.98
C PRO A 2 23.66 -88.06 -43.56
N SER A 3 22.86 -87.39 -42.70
CA SER A 3 21.51 -86.76 -42.76
C SER A 3 21.37 -85.64 -41.72
N GLU A 4 20.89 -84.47 -42.17
CA GLU A 4 19.63 -83.78 -41.80
C GLU A 4 18.96 -83.98 -40.41
N PHE A 5 18.27 -82.98 -39.79
CA PHE A 5 18.00 -81.58 -40.19
C PHE A 5 17.86 -80.64 -38.98
N ASN A 6 17.78 -79.33 -39.26
CA ASN A 6 17.64 -78.23 -38.30
C ASN A 6 16.20 -78.06 -37.77
N THR A 7 16.03 -77.75 -36.48
CA THR A 7 14.93 -76.88 -36.01
C THR A 7 15.36 -76.02 -34.81
N ARG A 8 15.28 -74.69 -34.96
CA ARG A 8 15.53 -73.72 -33.89
C ARG A 8 14.24 -73.47 -33.09
N VAL A 9 14.33 -73.44 -31.77
CA VAL A 9 13.37 -72.71 -30.92
C VAL A 9 14.14 -71.83 -29.94
N PHE A 10 14.09 -70.52 -30.15
CA PHE A 10 14.55 -69.55 -29.15
C PHE A 10 13.57 -69.54 -27.97
N ARG A 11 14.07 -69.73 -26.75
CA ARG A 11 13.41 -69.25 -25.53
C ARG A 11 14.41 -68.45 -24.72
N ALA A 12 14.11 -67.17 -24.51
CA ALA A 12 14.93 -66.27 -23.72
C ALA A 12 15.00 -66.76 -22.27
N ARG A 13 16.20 -66.82 -21.70
CA ARG A 13 16.37 -67.01 -20.25
C ARG A 13 16.00 -65.71 -19.54
N ALA A 14 14.94 -65.72 -18.74
CA ALA A 14 14.60 -64.61 -17.88
C ALA A 14 15.73 -64.37 -16.87
N PHE A 15 16.41 -63.22 -16.98
CA PHE A 15 17.47 -62.83 -16.06
C PHE A 15 16.83 -62.29 -14.78
N GLN A 16 16.72 -63.14 -13.75
CA GLN A 16 16.17 -62.75 -12.45
C GLN A 16 17.12 -61.78 -11.75
N ALA A 17 16.89 -60.48 -11.96
CA ALA A 17 17.57 -59.42 -11.22
C ALA A 17 17.22 -59.53 -9.73
N ARG A 18 18.22 -59.76 -8.89
CA ARG A 18 18.07 -59.87 -7.42
C ARG A 18 17.59 -58.53 -6.86
N VAL A 19 16.36 -58.48 -6.37
CA VAL A 19 15.84 -57.31 -5.63
C VAL A 19 16.67 -57.13 -4.36
N ALA A 20 17.36 -55.99 -4.27
CA ALA A 20 18.02 -55.57 -3.04
C ALA A 20 17.03 -54.76 -2.21
N HIS A 21 16.75 -55.21 -0.97
CA HIS A 21 15.93 -54.44 -0.04
C HIS A 21 16.72 -53.21 0.46
N THR A 22 16.30 -52.01 0.05
CA THR A 22 16.71 -50.77 0.70
C THR A 22 15.87 -50.55 1.98
N PRO A 23 16.50 -50.20 3.12
CA PRO A 23 15.76 -49.98 4.36
C PRO A 23 14.96 -48.67 4.34
N SER A 24 13.76 -48.69 4.93
CA SER A 24 12.82 -47.57 4.95
C SER A 24 13.17 -46.50 5.99
N VAL A 25 13.84 -45.42 5.57
CA VAL A 25 14.27 -44.33 6.47
C VAL A 25 13.90 -42.93 5.93
N VAL A 26 12.63 -42.73 5.54
CA VAL A 26 12.16 -41.42 4.97
C VAL A 26 10.74 -41.00 5.43
N LEU A 27 10.20 -41.55 6.54
CA LEU A 27 8.78 -41.34 6.91
C LEU A 27 8.50 -41.01 8.39
N HIS A 28 9.41 -40.29 9.07
CA HIS A 28 9.22 -39.90 10.49
C HIS A 28 9.52 -38.42 10.81
N TRP A 29 9.52 -37.52 9.81
CA TRP A 29 9.94 -36.11 9.99
C TRP A 29 8.82 -35.05 9.80
N PHE A 30 7.55 -35.44 9.70
CA PHE A 30 6.41 -34.51 9.44
C PHE A 30 5.22 -34.67 10.39
N ARG A 31 5.47 -35.02 11.66
CA ARG A 31 4.45 -35.07 12.74
C ARG A 31 5.12 -34.78 14.10
N PRO A 32 5.48 -33.51 14.43
CA PRO A 32 4.52 -32.68 15.18
C PRO A 32 4.73 -31.14 15.05
N ILE A 33 3.90 -30.44 14.27
CA ILE A 33 3.80 -28.96 14.32
C ILE A 33 2.33 -28.49 14.44
N VAL A 34 1.39 -29.23 13.84
CA VAL A 34 -0.06 -28.93 13.81
C VAL A 34 -0.75 -29.03 15.19
N ALA A 35 -0.04 -29.38 16.27
CA ALA A 35 -0.63 -29.66 17.59
C ALA A 35 -0.49 -28.53 18.64
N ILE A 36 0.24 -27.44 18.33
CA ILE A 36 0.45 -26.32 19.26
C ILE A 36 -0.39 -25.07 18.88
N ALA A 37 -0.84 -24.98 17.63
CA ALA A 37 -1.59 -23.83 17.11
C ALA A 37 -3.03 -23.66 17.65
N CYS A 38 -3.55 -24.59 18.43
CA CYS A 38 -4.96 -24.62 18.86
C CYS A 38 -5.18 -24.37 20.36
N LEU A 39 -4.16 -23.93 21.12
CA LEU A 39 -4.29 -23.65 22.56
C LEU A 39 -3.82 -22.24 22.97
N GLY A 40 -3.60 -21.35 21.99
CA GLY A 40 -3.29 -19.93 22.20
C GLY A 40 -4.43 -18.96 21.85
N ILE A 41 -5.61 -19.46 21.45
CA ILE A 41 -6.74 -18.65 20.94
C ILE A 41 -7.95 -18.79 21.89
N VAL A 42 -7.71 -18.66 23.19
CA VAL A 42 -8.75 -18.46 24.21
C VAL A 42 -8.17 -17.53 25.29
N CYS A 43 -8.98 -16.60 25.79
CA CYS A 43 -8.66 -15.68 26.90
C CYS A 43 -7.68 -14.54 26.58
N ASN A 44 -8.09 -13.64 25.69
CA ASN A 44 -7.85 -12.20 25.90
C ASN A 44 -9.03 -11.34 25.38
N LEU A 45 -10.25 -11.74 25.72
CA LEU A 45 -11.46 -10.92 25.52
C LEU A 45 -11.77 -10.17 26.81
N ALA A 46 -10.85 -9.27 27.19
CA ALA A 46 -10.86 -8.53 28.45
C ALA A 46 -10.83 -7.02 28.18
N THR A 47 -12.01 -6.45 27.96
CA THR A 47 -12.27 -5.01 28.00
C THR A 47 -11.28 -4.12 27.23
N ALA A 48 -11.22 -4.30 25.90
CA ALA A 48 -11.19 -3.12 25.05
C ALA A 48 -12.53 -2.40 25.28
N GLN A 49 -12.54 -1.43 26.19
CA GLN A 49 -13.64 -0.49 26.32
C GLN A 49 -13.23 0.76 25.58
N ASP A 50 -13.77 0.93 24.39
CA ASP A 50 -13.47 2.05 23.50
C ASP A 50 -13.85 3.36 24.17
N ARG A 51 -12.84 4.00 24.76
CA ARG A 51 -12.90 5.42 25.09
C ARG A 51 -12.58 6.13 23.79
N VAL A 52 -13.58 6.79 23.23
CA VAL A 52 -13.35 7.81 22.19
C VAL A 52 -12.22 8.73 22.71
N PRO A 53 -11.16 8.97 21.92
CA PRO A 53 -9.99 9.72 22.38
C PRO A 53 -10.33 11.21 22.48
N LEU A 54 -10.93 11.59 23.61
CA LEU A 54 -11.23 12.98 23.94
C LEU A 54 -9.93 13.79 24.02
N ASN A 55 -9.98 15.06 23.63
CA ASN A 55 -8.90 16.01 23.86
C ASN A 55 -8.78 16.39 25.36
N GLU A 56 -7.84 17.28 25.71
CA GLU A 56 -7.56 17.61 27.12
C GLU A 56 -8.75 18.26 27.85
N ASP A 57 -9.62 18.96 27.11
CA ASP A 57 -10.85 19.59 27.61
C ASP A 57 -12.05 18.63 27.69
N GLY A 58 -11.95 17.44 27.09
CA GLY A 58 -13.00 16.40 27.14
C GLY A 58 -13.94 16.38 25.93
N HIS A 59 -13.61 17.05 24.84
CA HIS A 59 -14.35 17.03 23.56
C HIS A 59 -13.84 15.93 22.63
N VAL A 60 -14.70 15.43 21.74
CA VAL A 60 -14.35 14.44 20.72
C VAL A 60 -13.57 15.10 19.57
N MET A 61 -14.04 16.26 19.10
CA MET A 61 -13.43 17.01 18.00
C MET A 61 -12.48 18.08 18.54
N ASP A 62 -11.31 18.17 17.92
CA ASP A 62 -10.30 19.17 18.19
C ASP A 62 -10.19 20.15 17.02
N PHE A 63 -10.25 21.46 17.28
CA PHE A 63 -10.32 22.44 16.20
C PHE A 63 -9.06 22.45 15.32
N GLU A 64 -7.87 22.38 15.90
CA GLU A 64 -6.62 22.46 15.15
C GLU A 64 -6.31 21.18 14.38
N ARG A 65 -6.60 20.02 14.99
CA ARG A 65 -6.38 18.70 14.40
C ARG A 65 -7.42 18.34 13.33
N ASP A 66 -8.70 18.61 13.59
CA ASP A 66 -9.81 18.02 12.84
C ASP A 66 -10.53 19.02 11.92
N ILE A 67 -10.74 20.27 12.38
CA ILE A 67 -11.63 21.23 11.70
C ILE A 67 -10.84 22.23 10.84
N ARG A 68 -9.76 22.79 11.38
CA ARG A 68 -8.87 23.74 10.69
C ARG A 68 -8.35 23.20 9.34
N PRO A 69 -7.96 21.91 9.19
CA PRO A 69 -7.57 21.39 7.88
C PRO A 69 -8.70 21.40 6.84
N ILE A 70 -9.95 21.12 7.26
CA ILE A 70 -11.13 21.15 6.38
C ILE A 70 -11.38 22.60 5.92
N PHE A 71 -11.38 23.56 6.85
CA PHE A 71 -11.59 24.97 6.53
C PHE A 71 -10.48 25.55 5.63
N ILE A 72 -9.22 25.12 5.80
CA ILE A 72 -8.11 25.46 4.89
C ILE A 72 -8.35 24.85 3.49
N ALA A 73 -8.68 23.57 3.40
CA ALA A 73 -8.80 22.85 2.14
C ALA A 73 -10.04 23.21 1.32
N ARG A 74 -11.16 23.55 1.99
CA ARG A 74 -12.49 23.70 1.36
C ARG A 74 -12.98 25.15 1.29
N CYS A 75 -12.64 25.98 2.28
CA CYS A 75 -13.22 27.32 2.41
C CYS A 75 -12.22 28.44 2.07
N PHE A 76 -10.95 28.29 2.48
CA PHE A 76 -9.98 29.40 2.45
C PHE A 76 -9.67 29.95 1.04
N GLU A 77 -9.71 29.14 -0.03
CA GLU A 77 -9.44 29.64 -1.39
C GLU A 77 -10.35 30.82 -1.77
N CYS A 78 -11.60 30.83 -1.29
CA CYS A 78 -12.65 31.75 -1.69
C CYS A 78 -13.13 32.72 -0.59
N HIS A 79 -12.65 32.56 0.65
CA HIS A 79 -13.10 33.31 1.83
C HIS A 79 -11.93 33.76 2.72
N ASN A 80 -10.95 34.44 2.14
CA ASN A 80 -9.74 34.92 2.82
C ASN A 80 -9.60 36.45 2.75
N ALA A 81 -8.62 37.02 3.46
CA ALA A 81 -8.34 38.46 3.47
C ALA A 81 -8.10 39.15 2.09
N LYS A 82 -7.86 38.39 1.00
CA LYS A 82 -7.67 38.93 -0.37
C LYS A 82 -8.90 38.70 -1.25
N GLU A 83 -9.53 37.54 -1.12
CA GLU A 83 -10.79 37.17 -1.78
C GLU A 83 -11.81 36.76 -0.72
N ALA A 84 -12.63 37.72 -0.26
CA ALA A 84 -13.73 37.51 0.68
C ALA A 84 -15.06 37.46 -0.10
N LYS A 85 -15.40 36.30 -0.68
CA LYS A 85 -16.66 36.17 -1.41
C LYS A 85 -17.84 36.28 -0.45
N ALA A 86 -18.91 36.91 -0.92
CA ALA A 86 -20.09 37.30 -0.11
C ALA A 86 -19.77 38.14 1.15
N ASP A 87 -18.61 38.82 1.19
CA ASP A 87 -18.08 39.54 2.37
C ASP A 87 -17.78 38.62 3.58
N PHE A 88 -17.77 37.30 3.38
CA PHE A 88 -17.46 36.29 4.40
C PHE A 88 -15.99 35.89 4.36
N ARG A 89 -15.39 35.77 5.56
CA ARG A 89 -13.99 35.42 5.79
C ARG A 89 -13.89 34.26 6.78
N ILE A 90 -13.27 33.15 6.35
CA ILE A 90 -13.00 31.98 7.20
C ILE A 90 -11.79 32.23 8.13
N ASP A 91 -10.93 33.19 7.77
CA ASP A 91 -9.70 33.52 8.50
C ASP A 91 -9.91 34.45 9.70
N ASP A 92 -11.16 34.89 9.93
CA ASP A 92 -11.59 35.62 11.12
C ASP A 92 -12.61 34.80 11.94
N ALA A 93 -12.22 34.43 13.17
CA ALA A 93 -13.05 33.62 14.06
C ALA A 93 -14.35 34.32 14.46
N GLU A 94 -14.36 35.66 14.61
CA GLU A 94 -15.58 36.40 15.00
C GLU A 94 -16.62 36.36 13.86
N THR A 95 -16.16 36.54 12.60
CA THR A 95 -17.00 36.33 11.41
C THR A 95 -17.55 34.91 11.35
N VAL A 96 -16.73 33.86 11.46
CA VAL A 96 -17.21 32.46 11.36
C VAL A 96 -18.20 32.12 12.48
N LEU A 97 -17.90 32.46 13.73
CA LEU A 97 -18.75 32.19 14.87
C LEU A 97 -20.09 32.94 14.82
N SER A 98 -20.19 34.06 14.07
CA SER A 98 -21.46 34.77 13.86
C SER A 98 -22.45 34.08 12.93
N TYR A 99 -22.02 33.04 12.20
CA TYR A 99 -22.87 32.16 11.38
C TYR A 99 -23.05 30.75 12.01
N LEU A 100 -22.67 30.61 13.28
CA LEU A 100 -22.79 29.38 14.06
C LEU A 100 -23.64 29.63 15.32
N GLU A 101 -24.37 28.60 15.73
CA GLU A 101 -25.09 28.53 16.99
C GLU A 101 -24.44 27.43 17.86
N PRO A 102 -23.48 27.78 18.74
CA PRO A 102 -22.75 26.82 19.57
C PRO A 102 -23.68 25.87 20.35
N GLY A 103 -23.57 24.58 20.06
CA GLY A 103 -24.43 23.53 20.63
C GLY A 103 -25.60 23.07 19.74
N ASP A 104 -25.88 23.74 18.63
CA ASP A 104 -26.88 23.30 17.64
C ASP A 104 -26.43 23.59 16.20
N ALA A 105 -25.88 22.56 15.56
CA ALA A 105 -25.47 22.60 14.15
C ALA A 105 -26.63 22.82 13.18
N GLU A 106 -27.87 22.45 13.55
CA GLU A 106 -29.02 22.56 12.64
C GLU A 106 -29.66 23.96 12.66
N LEU A 107 -29.34 24.78 13.67
CA LEU A 107 -29.65 26.22 13.73
C LEU A 107 -28.50 27.09 13.20
N SER A 108 -27.31 26.51 13.01
CA SER A 108 -26.12 27.20 12.51
C SER A 108 -26.24 27.45 11.01
N THR A 109 -26.45 28.70 10.60
CA THR A 109 -26.68 29.06 9.18
C THR A 109 -25.55 28.61 8.25
N MET A 110 -24.28 28.69 8.67
CA MET A 110 -23.15 28.19 7.88
C MET A 110 -23.29 26.70 7.54
N PHE A 111 -23.80 25.90 8.48
CA PHE A 111 -23.96 24.46 8.30
C PHE A 111 -25.27 24.12 7.55
N ALA A 112 -26.41 24.62 8.05
CA ALA A 112 -27.73 24.29 7.52
C ALA A 112 -28.05 24.95 6.18
N ASP A 113 -27.76 26.24 6.00
CA ASP A 113 -28.17 27.01 4.81
C ASP A 113 -27.13 27.02 3.68
N TYR A 114 -25.87 26.63 3.96
CA TYR A 114 -24.76 26.66 2.98
C TYR A 114 -24.07 25.31 2.79
N MET A 115 -23.64 24.61 3.85
CA MET A 115 -22.95 23.31 3.72
C MET A 115 -23.90 22.14 3.37
N LEU A 116 -25.18 22.23 3.75
CA LEU A 116 -26.22 21.24 3.46
C LEU A 116 -27.22 21.68 2.36
N SER A 117 -26.95 22.77 1.64
CA SER A 117 -27.84 23.28 0.59
C SER A 117 -27.82 22.43 -0.68
N ASP A 118 -28.99 21.97 -1.12
CA ASP A 118 -29.19 21.33 -2.44
C ASP A 118 -29.09 22.33 -3.62
N ASP A 119 -29.18 23.65 -3.38
CA ASP A 119 -29.11 24.69 -4.42
C ASP A 119 -27.65 24.99 -4.82
N PRO A 120 -27.23 24.77 -6.09
CA PRO A 120 -25.85 24.97 -6.53
C PRO A 120 -25.32 26.41 -6.46
N ASP A 121 -26.19 27.42 -6.44
CA ASP A 121 -25.79 28.83 -6.30
C ASP A 121 -25.59 29.23 -4.82
N MET A 122 -26.11 28.43 -3.88
CA MET A 122 -25.99 28.63 -2.43
C MET A 122 -25.01 27.65 -1.75
N MET A 123 -24.81 26.45 -2.31
CA MET A 123 -23.94 25.41 -1.76
C MET A 123 -22.49 25.92 -1.58
N MET A 124 -21.93 25.72 -0.38
CA MET A 124 -20.53 26.03 -0.09
C MET A 124 -19.78 24.78 0.43
N PRO A 125 -18.66 24.39 -0.21
CA PRO A 125 -18.05 25.00 -1.40
C PRO A 125 -18.90 24.81 -2.66
N PRO A 126 -18.79 25.69 -3.68
CA PRO A 126 -19.49 25.49 -4.94
C PRO A 126 -19.01 24.23 -5.68
N PRO A 127 -19.86 23.55 -6.47
CA PRO A 127 -19.47 22.34 -7.21
C PRO A 127 -18.25 22.53 -8.13
N ALA A 128 -18.13 23.69 -8.79
CA ALA A 128 -16.97 24.04 -9.62
C ALA A 128 -15.67 24.31 -8.83
N LYS A 129 -15.70 24.18 -7.49
CA LYS A 129 -14.62 24.45 -6.53
C LYS A 129 -14.48 23.39 -5.44
N GLY A 130 -14.89 22.15 -5.72
CA GLY A 130 -14.61 21.01 -4.85
C GLY A 130 -15.56 20.89 -3.65
N GLY A 131 -16.79 21.36 -3.80
CA GLY A 131 -17.94 20.91 -3.01
C GLY A 131 -18.82 19.91 -3.79
N PRO A 132 -19.81 19.26 -3.15
CA PRO A 132 -20.15 19.35 -1.73
C PRO A 132 -19.04 18.84 -0.81
N LEU A 133 -19.14 19.16 0.49
CA LEU A 133 -18.28 18.57 1.51
C LEU A 133 -18.55 17.06 1.63
N LEU A 134 -17.52 16.29 1.98
CA LEU A 134 -17.67 14.86 2.22
C LEU A 134 -18.57 14.60 3.44
N PRO A 135 -19.34 13.49 3.49
CA PRO A 135 -20.16 13.15 4.65
C PRO A 135 -19.37 13.07 5.96
N ALA A 136 -18.08 12.68 5.89
CA ALA A 136 -17.17 12.70 7.04
C ALA A 136 -16.79 14.12 7.49
N GLU A 137 -16.47 15.02 6.55
CA GLU A 137 -16.15 16.43 6.84
C GLU A 137 -17.37 17.13 7.47
N LEU A 138 -18.56 16.92 6.90
CA LEU A 138 -19.83 17.38 7.45
C LEU A 138 -20.08 16.83 8.86
N ALA A 139 -19.85 15.53 9.09
CA ALA A 139 -20.02 14.93 10.41
C ALA A 139 -19.04 15.50 11.45
N MET A 140 -17.79 15.75 11.08
CA MET A 140 -16.77 16.35 11.97
C MET A 140 -17.15 17.78 12.35
N ILE A 141 -17.50 18.62 11.37
CA ILE A 141 -17.97 19.99 11.60
C ILE A 141 -19.24 19.99 12.48
N ARG A 142 -20.21 19.11 12.19
CA ARG A 142 -21.45 18.98 12.96
C ARG A 142 -21.22 18.62 14.42
N VAL A 143 -20.31 17.66 14.69
CA VAL A 143 -19.96 17.29 16.07
C VAL A 143 -19.26 18.45 16.77
N TRP A 144 -18.28 19.09 16.14
CA TRP A 144 -17.58 20.25 16.72
C TRP A 144 -18.52 21.42 17.06
N ILE A 145 -19.48 21.76 16.19
CA ILE A 145 -20.49 22.79 16.50
C ILE A 145 -21.35 22.36 17.69
N ASN A 146 -21.85 21.12 17.71
CA ASN A 146 -22.66 20.58 18.80
C ASN A 146 -21.87 20.43 20.12
N GLU A 147 -20.55 20.34 20.07
CA GLU A 147 -19.65 20.36 21.25
C GLU A 147 -19.32 21.78 21.75
N GLY A 148 -19.81 22.82 21.07
CA GLY A 148 -19.68 24.23 21.46
C GLY A 148 -18.95 25.12 20.45
N ALA A 149 -18.64 24.63 19.24
CA ALA A 149 -17.85 25.32 18.23
C ALA A 149 -16.53 25.88 18.78
N ASN A 150 -15.89 25.13 19.70
CA ASN A 150 -14.76 25.60 20.49
C ASN A 150 -13.58 25.99 19.58
N TRP A 151 -13.23 27.28 19.58
CA TRP A 151 -12.16 27.85 18.77
C TRP A 151 -11.07 28.40 19.70
N PRO A 152 -9.84 27.84 19.68
CA PRO A 152 -8.76 28.26 20.58
C PRO A 152 -8.26 29.69 20.30
N GLU A 153 -7.99 30.45 21.37
CA GLU A 153 -7.54 31.85 21.27
C GLU A 153 -6.21 31.97 20.50
N GLY A 154 -6.19 32.85 19.49
CA GLY A 154 -5.00 33.14 18.68
C GLY A 154 -4.82 32.25 17.44
N VAL A 155 -5.59 31.17 17.29
CA VAL A 155 -5.55 30.31 16.10
C VAL A 155 -6.37 30.93 14.97
N THR A 156 -5.82 30.90 13.75
CA THR A 156 -6.51 31.40 12.54
C THR A 156 -6.55 30.32 11.45
N VAL A 157 -7.61 30.35 10.63
CA VAL A 157 -7.67 29.58 9.38
C VAL A 157 -6.94 30.38 8.30
N SER A 158 -5.63 30.40 8.36
CA SER A 158 -4.80 30.75 7.21
C SER A 158 -4.50 29.49 6.40
N ALA A 159 -4.64 29.54 5.07
CA ALA A 159 -3.71 28.77 4.24
C ALA A 159 -2.37 29.50 4.30
N THR A 160 -1.68 29.26 5.41
CA THR A 160 -0.29 29.61 5.63
C THR A 160 0.50 29.20 4.38
N PRO A 161 1.28 30.10 3.75
CA PRO A 161 2.25 29.67 2.74
C PRO A 161 3.14 28.59 3.34
N LEU A 162 3.64 27.66 2.52
CA LEU A 162 4.37 26.49 3.02
C LEU A 162 5.52 26.89 3.97
N GLU A 163 6.13 28.08 3.76
CA GLU A 163 7.05 28.78 4.67
C GLU A 163 6.63 28.89 6.14
N GLU A 164 5.40 29.28 6.49
CA GLU A 164 5.09 29.74 7.87
C GLU A 164 4.49 28.61 8.75
N MET A 165 3.93 27.55 8.16
CA MET A 165 3.80 26.26 8.87
C MET A 165 5.17 25.62 9.10
N LEU A 166 6.14 25.95 8.25
CA LEU A 166 7.56 25.67 8.47
C LEU A 166 8.20 26.56 9.55
N GLU A 167 7.50 27.55 10.15
CA GLU A 167 8.05 28.42 11.20
C GLU A 167 7.54 28.14 12.62
N THR A 168 6.42 27.44 12.82
CA THR A 168 5.90 27.16 14.19
C THR A 168 6.41 25.86 14.82
N ASP A 169 6.73 24.83 14.02
CA ASP A 169 7.40 23.61 14.49
C ASP A 169 8.88 23.85 14.89
N LEU A 170 9.39 25.08 14.73
CA LEU A 170 10.81 25.42 14.83
C LEU A 170 11.39 25.58 16.24
N GLU A 171 10.57 25.44 17.29
CA GLU A 171 11.07 25.19 18.66
C GLU A 171 11.24 23.69 18.99
N ALA A 172 10.90 22.78 18.06
CA ALA A 172 11.63 21.53 17.96
C ALA A 172 13.08 21.83 17.48
N PRO A 173 14.11 21.11 17.97
CA PRO A 173 15.50 21.50 17.73
C PRO A 173 15.92 21.32 16.27
N GLN A 174 15.87 22.41 15.52
CA GLN A 174 16.33 22.50 14.13
C GLN A 174 17.79 22.04 13.99
N GLY A 175 17.98 20.94 13.25
CA GLY A 175 19.23 20.72 12.50
C GLY A 175 19.16 21.54 11.22
N ASP A 176 20.24 22.26 10.89
CA ASP A 176 20.26 23.16 9.74
C ASP A 176 20.23 22.39 8.40
N ASP A 177 19.18 22.61 7.59
CA ASP A 177 19.09 22.06 6.24
C ASP A 177 20.08 22.70 5.25
N SER A 178 20.76 23.78 5.64
CA SER A 178 21.97 24.26 4.97
C SER A 178 23.20 23.38 5.26
N GLU A 179 23.32 22.77 6.45
CA GLU A 179 24.41 21.83 6.81
C GLU A 179 24.28 20.45 6.14
N LYS A 180 23.07 20.01 5.75
CA LYS A 180 22.87 18.70 5.07
C LYS A 180 23.84 18.53 3.89
N SER A 181 24.67 17.48 3.97
CA SER A 181 25.76 17.23 3.02
C SER A 181 25.25 17.00 1.59
N LEU A 182 26.06 17.30 0.57
CA LEU A 182 25.73 16.92 -0.82
C LEU A 182 25.45 15.42 -0.97
N VAL A 183 26.08 14.58 -0.15
CA VAL A 183 25.84 13.12 -0.11
C VAL A 183 24.44 12.81 0.43
N GLU A 184 24.00 13.56 1.42
CA GLU A 184 22.72 13.41 2.11
C GLU A 184 21.56 13.93 1.25
N ARG A 185 21.72 15.11 0.64
CA ARG A 185 20.77 15.65 -0.36
C ARG A 185 20.58 14.69 -1.54
N VAL A 186 21.65 14.06 -2.02
CA VAL A 186 21.58 13.04 -3.09
C VAL A 186 20.97 11.74 -2.59
N TRP A 187 21.19 11.36 -1.33
CA TRP A 187 20.55 10.21 -0.70
C TRP A 187 19.03 10.40 -0.60
N SER A 188 18.55 11.50 0.00
CA SER A 188 17.13 11.86 0.04
C SER A 188 16.51 11.90 -1.35
N PHE A 189 17.16 12.58 -2.31
CA PHE A 189 16.66 12.72 -3.69
C PHE A 189 16.45 11.39 -4.44
N GLN A 190 17.28 10.36 -4.21
CA GLN A 190 17.03 9.06 -4.85
C GLN A 190 15.80 8.33 -4.28
N GLY A 191 15.32 8.70 -3.08
CA GLY A 191 14.17 8.08 -2.41
C GLY A 191 12.89 8.16 -3.24
N PHE A 192 12.63 9.32 -3.84
CA PHE A 192 11.48 9.57 -4.72
C PHE A 192 11.41 8.63 -5.96
N PHE A 193 12.52 7.98 -6.33
CA PHE A 193 12.54 6.98 -7.39
C PHE A 193 12.24 5.56 -6.91
N HIS A 194 11.90 5.34 -5.64
CA HIS A 194 11.49 4.02 -5.13
C HIS A 194 10.27 3.45 -5.88
N PRO A 195 9.14 4.18 -6.06
CA PRO A 195 8.00 3.70 -6.84
C PRO A 195 8.35 3.39 -8.30
N ALA A 196 9.21 4.22 -8.92
CA ALA A 196 9.68 3.96 -10.29
C ALA A 196 10.58 2.70 -10.37
N THR A 197 11.41 2.46 -9.36
CA THR A 197 12.38 1.36 -9.37
C THR A 197 11.82 0.01 -8.93
N VAL A 198 10.77 -0.08 -8.13
CA VAL A 198 10.14 -1.38 -7.76
C VAL A 198 9.57 -2.12 -8.99
N HIS A 199 9.12 -1.38 -10.02
CA HIS A 199 8.52 -1.96 -11.22
C HIS A 199 9.49 -2.88 -11.99
N PHE A 200 10.79 -2.59 -11.99
CA PHE A 200 11.80 -3.38 -12.69
C PHE A 200 11.99 -4.80 -12.11
N PRO A 201 12.30 -5.01 -10.81
CA PRO A 201 12.41 -6.34 -10.23
C PRO A 201 11.05 -7.07 -10.22
N ILE A 202 9.92 -6.38 -9.99
CA ILE A 202 8.58 -6.99 -10.10
C ILE A 202 8.40 -7.61 -11.50
N ALA A 203 8.52 -6.81 -12.55
CA ALA A 203 8.33 -7.27 -13.93
C ALA A 203 9.35 -8.37 -14.31
N LEU A 204 10.62 -8.21 -13.94
CA LEU A 204 11.67 -9.18 -14.26
C LEU A 204 11.49 -10.51 -13.54
N PHE A 205 11.11 -10.53 -12.25
CA PHE A 205 10.89 -11.79 -11.53
C PHE A 205 9.63 -12.51 -11.99
N LEU A 206 8.53 -11.79 -12.24
CA LEU A 206 7.30 -12.37 -12.80
C LEU A 206 7.54 -12.96 -14.20
N LEU A 207 8.19 -12.20 -15.10
CA LEU A 207 8.56 -12.65 -16.44
C LEU A 207 9.52 -13.85 -16.37
N GLY A 208 10.53 -13.80 -15.50
CA GLY A 208 11.47 -14.89 -15.27
C GLY A 208 10.79 -16.17 -14.81
N GLY A 209 9.86 -16.06 -13.86
CA GLY A 209 9.02 -17.17 -13.39
C GLY A 209 8.15 -17.75 -14.49
N ALA A 210 7.45 -16.92 -15.26
CA ALA A 210 6.67 -17.35 -16.42
C ALA A 210 7.53 -18.11 -17.44
N PHE A 211 8.74 -17.63 -17.76
CA PHE A 211 9.66 -18.32 -18.65
C PHE A 211 10.25 -19.63 -18.07
N VAL A 212 10.28 -19.83 -16.74
CA VAL A 212 10.56 -21.15 -16.15
C VAL A 212 9.42 -22.14 -16.46
N VAL A 213 8.16 -21.73 -16.32
CA VAL A 213 6.97 -22.57 -16.58
C VAL A 213 6.85 -22.88 -18.07
N LEU A 214 6.93 -21.87 -18.95
CA LEU A 214 6.98 -22.06 -20.41
C LEU A 214 8.17 -22.96 -20.80
N GLY A 215 9.27 -22.88 -20.05
CA GLY A 215 10.44 -23.74 -20.18
C GLY A 215 10.19 -25.25 -20.04
N TRP A 216 9.09 -25.66 -19.40
CA TRP A 216 8.69 -27.08 -19.33
C TRP A 216 8.15 -27.60 -20.66
N LYS A 217 7.52 -26.74 -21.45
CA LYS A 217 7.01 -27.05 -22.81
C LYS A 217 8.05 -26.73 -23.90
N TRP A 218 8.86 -25.70 -23.69
CA TRP A 218 9.87 -25.21 -24.64
C TRP A 218 11.24 -25.05 -23.97
N PRO A 219 12.04 -26.13 -23.85
CA PRO A 219 13.31 -26.13 -23.10
C PRO A 219 14.35 -25.10 -23.56
N ALA A 220 14.29 -24.67 -24.83
CA ALA A 220 15.21 -23.68 -25.40
C ALA A 220 15.15 -22.32 -24.68
N ILE A 221 13.95 -21.81 -24.39
CA ILE A 221 13.76 -20.53 -23.70
C ILE A 221 13.86 -20.66 -22.18
N GLY A 222 13.57 -21.85 -21.63
CA GLY A 222 13.44 -22.14 -20.21
C GLY A 222 14.71 -22.06 -19.35
N THR A 223 15.80 -21.47 -19.83
CA THR A 223 17.05 -21.29 -19.08
C THR A 223 17.70 -19.93 -19.29
N GLN A 224 17.83 -19.45 -20.53
CA GLN A 224 18.51 -18.19 -20.81
C GLN A 224 17.70 -16.97 -20.35
N VAL A 225 16.40 -16.91 -20.71
CA VAL A 225 15.53 -15.78 -20.33
C VAL A 225 15.33 -15.73 -18.80
N PRO A 226 14.98 -16.83 -18.09
CA PRO A 226 14.87 -16.81 -16.63
C PRO A 226 16.16 -16.41 -15.90
N LEU A 227 17.33 -16.76 -16.45
CA LEU A 227 18.61 -16.39 -15.85
C LEU A 227 18.89 -14.89 -16.00
N ALA A 228 18.65 -14.31 -17.19
CA ALA A 228 18.80 -12.88 -17.40
C ALA A 228 17.85 -12.08 -16.50
N CYS A 229 16.58 -12.50 -16.44
CA CYS A 229 15.56 -11.97 -15.54
C CYS A 229 16.00 -12.00 -14.05
N LEU A 230 16.48 -13.14 -13.55
CA LEU A 230 16.94 -13.28 -12.16
C LEU A 230 18.16 -12.41 -11.85
N LEU A 231 19.12 -12.28 -12.78
CA LEU A 231 20.35 -11.50 -12.57
C LEU A 231 20.07 -9.99 -12.59
N ILE A 232 19.33 -9.49 -13.58
CA ILE A 232 18.99 -8.07 -13.71
C ILE A 232 17.96 -7.68 -12.64
N GLY A 233 16.99 -8.55 -12.36
CA GLY A 233 16.01 -8.37 -11.29
C GLY A 233 16.67 -8.28 -9.91
N SER A 234 17.66 -9.13 -9.61
CA SER A 234 18.42 -9.03 -8.35
C SER A 234 19.19 -7.71 -8.22
N LEU A 235 19.77 -7.20 -9.31
CA LEU A 235 20.51 -5.93 -9.30
C LEU A 235 19.56 -4.75 -9.07
N THR A 236 18.41 -4.73 -9.73
CA THR A 236 17.39 -3.67 -9.58
C THR A 236 16.65 -3.75 -8.24
N ALA A 237 16.45 -4.95 -7.68
CA ALA A 237 15.90 -5.14 -6.34
C ALA A 237 16.80 -4.53 -5.24
N ILE A 238 18.14 -4.68 -5.35
CA ILE A 238 19.09 -4.02 -4.43
C ILE A 238 18.93 -2.50 -4.49
N ALA A 239 18.92 -1.91 -5.69
CA ALA A 239 18.77 -0.46 -5.87
C ALA A 239 17.44 0.05 -5.32
N SER A 240 16.34 -0.63 -5.66
CA SER A 240 14.99 -0.27 -5.21
C SER A 240 14.83 -0.39 -3.68
N THR A 241 15.46 -1.40 -3.05
CA THR A 241 15.48 -1.55 -1.57
C THR A 241 16.24 -0.40 -0.91
N ALA A 242 17.37 0.03 -1.49
CA ALA A 242 18.14 1.16 -0.97
C ALA A 242 17.38 2.50 -1.10
N MET A 243 16.71 2.73 -2.23
CA MET A 243 15.86 3.91 -2.43
C MET A 243 14.66 3.92 -1.47
N GLY A 244 14.00 2.77 -1.27
CA GLY A 244 12.87 2.66 -0.33
C GLY A 244 13.27 2.95 1.13
N TRP A 245 14.51 2.61 1.51
CA TRP A 245 15.03 2.96 2.83
C TRP A 245 15.37 4.45 2.98
N SER A 246 15.64 5.16 1.88
CA SER A 246 15.70 6.63 1.91
C SER A 246 14.31 7.24 1.97
N PHE A 247 13.40 6.79 1.11
CA PHE A 247 12.04 7.32 1.01
C PHE A 247 11.29 7.25 2.35
N ALA A 248 11.40 6.12 3.07
CA ALA A 248 10.81 5.96 4.39
C ALA A 248 11.35 6.93 5.47
N VAL A 249 12.51 7.55 5.28
CA VAL A 249 13.04 8.55 6.22
C VAL A 249 12.47 9.95 5.93
N GLU A 250 12.29 10.30 4.66
CA GLU A 250 11.66 11.57 4.26
C GLU A 250 10.16 11.60 4.63
N GLU A 251 9.46 10.49 4.40
CA GLU A 251 8.05 10.27 4.77
C GLU A 251 7.80 10.11 6.29
N GLY A 252 8.74 10.49 7.15
CA GLY A 252 8.59 10.45 8.62
C GLY A 252 8.56 9.05 9.26
N TYR A 253 8.52 7.96 8.48
CA TYR A 253 8.56 6.56 8.93
C TYR A 253 9.95 6.14 9.46
N GLY A 254 10.46 6.86 10.45
CA GLY A 254 11.55 6.48 11.36
C GLY A 254 12.79 5.80 10.78
N SER A 255 13.95 6.45 10.96
CA SER A 255 15.25 5.76 10.87
C SER A 255 15.31 4.54 11.82
N TRP A 256 16.34 3.70 11.63
CA TRP A 256 16.58 2.34 12.19
C TRP A 256 16.26 2.08 13.68
N THR A 257 16.00 3.11 14.47
CA THR A 257 15.72 3.09 15.91
C THR A 257 14.23 3.00 16.26
N LYS A 258 13.30 3.42 15.40
CA LYS A 258 11.86 3.20 15.60
C LYS A 258 11.44 1.86 15.00
N VAL A 259 11.01 0.92 15.86
CA VAL A 259 10.48 -0.38 15.46
C VAL A 259 9.01 -0.45 15.87
N ASP A 260 8.13 -0.18 14.91
CA ASP A 260 6.69 -0.31 15.04
C ASP A 260 6.24 -1.58 14.32
N PHE A 261 5.80 -2.59 15.08
CA PHE A 261 5.39 -3.89 14.55
C PHE A 261 3.95 -3.91 14.01
N ASP A 262 3.13 -2.91 14.35
CA ASP A 262 1.72 -2.82 13.99
C ASP A 262 1.54 -2.02 12.69
N SER A 263 2.53 -1.19 12.33
CA SER A 263 2.58 -0.48 11.04
C SER A 263 2.71 -1.42 9.81
N GLU A 264 1.87 -1.21 8.79
CA GLU A 264 1.98 -1.93 7.51
C GLU A 264 3.29 -1.63 6.76
N VAL A 265 3.80 -0.41 6.92
CA VAL A 265 5.08 0.04 6.36
C VAL A 265 6.25 -0.80 6.89
N PHE A 266 6.23 -1.23 8.16
CA PHE A 266 7.23 -2.17 8.67
C PHE A 266 7.18 -3.52 7.94
N TRP A 267 5.99 -4.09 7.77
CA TRP A 267 5.81 -5.37 7.09
C TRP A 267 6.20 -5.31 5.61
N HIS A 268 5.85 -4.23 4.90
CA HIS A 268 6.27 -3.99 3.52
C HIS A 268 7.79 -3.81 3.38
N ARG A 269 8.43 -3.01 4.27
CA ARG A 269 9.90 -2.84 4.28
C ARG A 269 10.63 -4.16 4.45
N TRP A 270 10.22 -4.99 5.41
CA TRP A 270 10.88 -6.28 5.65
C TRP A 270 10.56 -7.34 4.60
N SER A 271 9.35 -7.39 4.05
CA SER A 271 8.99 -8.34 2.99
C SER A 271 9.77 -8.03 1.69
N GLY A 272 9.96 -6.76 1.34
CA GLY A 272 10.84 -6.31 0.26
C GLY A 272 12.32 -6.70 0.47
N VAL A 273 12.87 -6.46 1.67
CA VAL A 273 14.25 -6.87 2.01
C VAL A 273 14.45 -8.39 1.89
N ILE A 274 13.47 -9.20 2.33
CA ILE A 274 13.51 -10.66 2.21
C ILE A 274 13.54 -11.10 0.74
N VAL A 275 12.71 -10.49 -0.13
CA VAL A 275 12.71 -10.77 -1.58
C VAL A 275 14.07 -10.46 -2.20
N THR A 276 14.67 -9.31 -1.88
CA THR A 276 16.00 -8.90 -2.38
C THR A 276 17.10 -9.86 -1.93
N VAL A 277 17.13 -10.26 -0.66
CA VAL A 277 18.12 -11.23 -0.14
C VAL A 277 17.97 -12.59 -0.82
N LEU A 278 16.74 -13.09 -0.98
CA LEU A 278 16.46 -14.35 -1.66
C LEU A 278 16.87 -14.31 -3.13
N SER A 279 16.60 -13.21 -3.85
CA SER A 279 16.97 -13.08 -5.26
C SER A 279 18.49 -13.14 -5.45
N VAL A 280 19.25 -12.41 -4.62
CA VAL A 280 20.72 -12.44 -4.62
C VAL A 280 21.25 -13.85 -4.32
N VAL A 281 20.68 -14.55 -3.32
CA VAL A 281 21.08 -15.93 -3.00
C VAL A 281 20.83 -16.87 -4.19
N PHE A 282 19.66 -16.82 -4.82
CA PHE A 282 19.36 -17.67 -5.97
C PHE A 282 20.16 -17.29 -7.22
N ALA A 283 20.47 -16.01 -7.43
CA ALA A 283 21.39 -15.53 -8.47
C ALA A 283 22.82 -16.09 -8.29
N LEU A 284 23.35 -16.07 -7.06
CA LEU A 284 24.65 -16.66 -6.73
C LEU A 284 24.66 -18.19 -6.91
N ILE A 285 23.56 -18.87 -6.58
CA ILE A 285 23.37 -20.30 -6.86
C ILE A 285 23.33 -20.56 -8.38
N ALA A 286 22.67 -19.71 -9.16
CA ALA A 286 22.59 -19.82 -10.62
C ALA A 286 23.98 -19.68 -11.28
N LEU A 287 24.72 -18.62 -10.94
CA LEU A 287 26.11 -18.43 -11.39
C LEU A 287 27.02 -19.59 -10.98
N SER A 288 26.85 -20.11 -9.75
CA SER A 288 27.58 -21.28 -9.25
C SER A 288 27.18 -22.60 -9.92
N GLY A 289 25.96 -22.68 -10.44
CA GLY A 289 25.45 -23.80 -11.23
C GLY A 289 26.04 -23.80 -12.64
N LEU A 290 26.02 -22.65 -13.32
CA LEU A 290 26.63 -22.49 -14.65
C LEU A 290 28.13 -22.81 -14.63
N ARG A 291 28.89 -22.23 -13.69
CA ARG A 291 30.35 -22.44 -13.56
C ARG A 291 30.76 -23.90 -13.31
N ARG A 292 29.87 -24.74 -12.77
CA ARG A 292 30.14 -26.15 -12.45
C ARG A 292 29.31 -27.14 -13.29
N GLN A 293 28.51 -26.64 -14.25
CA GLN A 293 27.53 -27.41 -15.03
C GLN A 293 26.62 -28.31 -14.17
N ASP A 294 26.24 -27.83 -12.99
CA ASP A 294 25.56 -28.61 -11.95
C ASP A 294 24.02 -28.62 -12.16
N PRO A 295 23.42 -29.78 -12.54
CA PRO A 295 21.99 -29.87 -12.83
C PRO A 295 21.11 -29.80 -11.57
N SER A 296 21.67 -30.02 -10.37
CA SER A 296 20.94 -29.87 -9.11
C SER A 296 20.76 -28.39 -8.80
N LYS A 297 21.83 -27.59 -8.93
CA LYS A 297 21.74 -26.12 -8.79
C LYS A 297 20.82 -25.51 -9.84
N ALA A 298 20.82 -26.04 -11.07
CA ALA A 298 19.92 -25.62 -12.14
C ALA A 298 18.42 -25.82 -11.81
N LYS A 299 18.08 -26.78 -10.94
CA LYS A 299 16.71 -26.92 -10.40
C LYS A 299 16.48 -25.92 -9.27
N ILE A 300 17.41 -25.83 -8.31
CA ILE A 300 17.31 -24.99 -7.11
C ILE A 300 17.04 -23.52 -7.44
N TRP A 301 17.80 -22.90 -8.35
CA TRP A 301 17.57 -21.49 -8.69
C TRP A 301 16.29 -21.25 -9.49
N LYS A 302 15.82 -22.22 -10.28
CA LYS A 302 14.55 -22.12 -11.02
C LYS A 302 13.34 -22.25 -10.10
N SER A 303 13.38 -23.14 -9.11
CA SER A 303 12.37 -23.18 -8.05
C SER A 303 12.42 -21.94 -7.16
N GLY A 304 13.62 -21.40 -6.90
CA GLY A 304 13.80 -20.13 -6.18
C GLY A 304 13.19 -18.94 -6.92
N LEU A 305 13.39 -18.85 -8.24
CA LEU A 305 12.79 -17.81 -9.06
C LEU A 305 11.24 -17.91 -9.12
N LEU A 306 10.68 -19.12 -9.12
CA LEU A 306 9.22 -19.31 -8.99
C LEU A 306 8.71 -18.84 -7.61
N LEU A 307 9.44 -19.14 -6.54
CA LEU A 307 9.12 -18.64 -5.20
C LEU A 307 9.20 -17.11 -5.14
N ILE A 308 10.24 -16.50 -5.71
CA ILE A 308 10.38 -15.03 -5.78
C ILE A 308 9.24 -14.41 -6.59
N ALA A 309 8.83 -15.01 -7.71
CA ALA A 309 7.71 -14.52 -8.51
C ALA A 309 6.38 -14.51 -7.73
N VAL A 310 6.17 -15.48 -6.83
CA VAL A 310 5.01 -15.46 -5.91
C VAL A 310 5.19 -14.41 -4.81
N LEU A 311 6.35 -14.39 -4.14
CA LEU A 311 6.61 -13.46 -3.04
C LEU A 311 6.53 -11.99 -3.50
N VAL A 312 7.09 -11.64 -4.66
CA VAL A 312 7.06 -10.26 -5.16
C VAL A 312 5.65 -9.82 -5.54
N GLY A 313 4.75 -10.75 -5.89
CA GLY A 313 3.31 -10.46 -6.04
C GLY A 313 2.65 -10.11 -4.70
N LEU A 314 3.01 -10.81 -3.62
CA LEU A 314 2.52 -10.50 -2.27
C LEU A 314 3.07 -9.16 -1.75
N VAL A 315 4.35 -8.85 -1.98
CA VAL A 315 4.94 -7.54 -1.63
C VAL A 315 4.32 -6.41 -2.45
N GLY A 316 4.05 -6.65 -3.74
CA GLY A 316 3.37 -5.69 -4.62
C GLY A 316 1.93 -5.41 -4.17
N HIS A 317 1.20 -6.44 -3.73
CA HIS A 317 -0.13 -6.31 -3.12
C HIS A 317 -0.09 -5.45 -1.85
N GLN A 318 0.84 -5.71 -0.92
CA GLN A 318 1.07 -4.87 0.27
C GLN A 318 1.42 -3.42 -0.10
N GLY A 319 2.21 -3.21 -1.16
CA GLY A 319 2.55 -1.86 -1.65
C GLY A 319 1.37 -1.12 -2.27
N GLY A 320 0.43 -1.85 -2.88
CA GLY A 320 -0.83 -1.31 -3.36
C GLY A 320 -1.78 -0.93 -2.22
N GLU A 321 -1.88 -1.75 -1.16
CA GLU A 321 -2.69 -1.42 0.03
C GLU A 321 -2.17 -0.16 0.73
N LEU A 322 -0.85 0.04 0.79
CA LEU A 322 -0.22 1.28 1.27
C LEU A 322 -0.48 2.51 0.37
N SER A 323 -0.88 2.32 -0.88
CA SER A 323 -1.10 3.41 -1.86
C SER A 323 -2.58 3.72 -2.12
N TYR A 324 -3.47 2.75 -1.92
CA TYR A 324 -4.89 2.82 -2.28
C TYR A 324 -5.84 2.38 -1.15
N GLY A 325 -5.32 2.05 0.03
CA GLY A 325 -6.08 1.54 1.16
C GLY A 325 -6.32 0.02 1.12
N LYS A 326 -6.67 -0.52 2.29
CA LYS A 326 -6.82 -1.98 2.53
C LYS A 326 -7.92 -2.62 1.68
N ASP A 327 -9.04 -1.92 1.51
CA ASP A 327 -10.23 -2.46 0.84
C ASP A 327 -10.17 -2.42 -0.69
N PHE A 328 -9.14 -1.79 -1.28
CA PHE A 328 -8.94 -1.70 -2.73
C PHE A 328 -8.97 -3.07 -3.43
N TYR A 329 -8.18 -4.04 -2.94
CA TYR A 329 -8.15 -5.39 -3.51
C TYR A 329 -9.36 -6.25 -3.10
N PRO A 330 -9.81 -6.28 -1.83
CA PRO A 330 -11.08 -6.89 -1.44
C PRO A 330 -12.26 -6.47 -2.33
N LYS A 331 -12.46 -5.18 -2.57
CA LYS A 331 -13.53 -4.65 -3.43
C LYS A 331 -13.40 -5.16 -4.87
N ALA A 332 -12.20 -5.08 -5.46
CA ALA A 332 -11.94 -5.62 -6.79
C ALA A 332 -12.24 -7.14 -6.91
N PHE A 333 -12.01 -7.92 -5.84
CA PHE A 333 -12.40 -9.33 -5.81
C PHE A 333 -13.90 -9.56 -5.59
N ARG A 334 -14.59 -8.75 -4.78
CA ARG A 334 -16.06 -8.81 -4.62
C ARG A 334 -16.75 -8.62 -5.98
N ILE A 335 -16.35 -7.58 -6.72
CA ILE A 335 -16.81 -7.29 -8.08
C ILE A 335 -16.53 -8.47 -9.02
N LEU A 336 -15.30 -9.00 -9.04
CA LEU A 336 -14.91 -10.11 -9.94
C LEU A 336 -15.72 -11.39 -9.72
N PHE A 337 -16.12 -11.69 -8.48
CA PHE A 337 -16.89 -12.89 -8.15
C PHE A 337 -18.41 -12.67 -8.10
N GLY A 338 -18.90 -11.44 -8.35
CA GLY A 338 -20.32 -11.11 -8.26
C GLY A 338 -20.88 -11.26 -6.85
N ALA A 339 -20.05 -11.00 -5.83
CA ALA A 339 -20.53 -10.83 -4.47
C ALA A 339 -21.29 -9.50 -4.38
N ALA A 340 -22.38 -9.47 -3.62
CA ALA A 340 -23.08 -8.21 -3.36
C ALA A 340 -22.23 -7.31 -2.46
N ASP A 341 -22.20 -6.03 -2.80
CA ASP A 341 -21.47 -4.97 -2.12
C ASP A 341 -21.95 -4.79 -0.68
N THR A 342 -21.04 -4.47 0.24
CA THR A 342 -21.43 -4.17 1.63
C THR A 342 -22.08 -2.78 1.70
N PRO A 343 -22.80 -2.44 2.79
CA PRO A 343 -23.32 -1.09 2.96
C PRO A 343 -22.25 0.01 2.93
N GLU A 344 -21.00 -0.32 3.27
CA GLU A 344 -19.84 0.59 3.18
C GLU A 344 -19.34 0.75 1.73
N ASP A 345 -19.37 -0.33 0.94
CA ASP A 345 -19.02 -0.28 -0.48
C ASP A 345 -19.97 0.61 -1.27
N ILE A 346 -21.27 0.51 -1.05
CA ILE A 346 -22.31 1.26 -1.78
C ILE A 346 -22.12 2.77 -1.61
N VAL A 347 -21.85 3.23 -0.38
CA VAL A 347 -21.55 4.65 -0.09
C VAL A 347 -20.34 5.13 -0.91
N SER A 348 -19.29 4.31 -1.00
CA SER A 348 -18.09 4.62 -1.79
C SER A 348 -18.26 4.54 -3.32
N GLU A 349 -19.40 4.03 -3.83
CA GLU A 349 -19.70 4.03 -5.27
C GLU A 349 -20.65 5.15 -5.66
N ASP A 350 -21.61 5.52 -4.82
CA ASP A 350 -22.43 6.72 -5.05
C ASP A 350 -21.56 8.01 -5.04
N GLU A 351 -20.51 8.07 -4.21
CA GLU A 351 -19.50 9.15 -4.25
C GLU A 351 -18.68 9.16 -5.56
N ALA A 352 -18.38 7.99 -6.14
CA ALA A 352 -17.56 7.88 -7.35
C ALA A 352 -18.37 7.99 -8.66
N ALA A 353 -19.65 7.63 -8.65
CA ALA A 353 -20.50 7.60 -9.85
C ALA A 353 -20.84 9.00 -10.40
N PHE A 354 -20.66 10.05 -9.59
CA PHE A 354 -20.89 11.44 -10.02
C PHE A 354 -19.80 11.98 -10.96
N GLU A 355 -18.61 11.36 -11.01
CA GLU A 355 -17.51 11.76 -11.90
C GLU A 355 -17.53 11.02 -13.25
N THR A 356 -18.48 11.34 -14.13
CA THR A 356 -18.37 11.00 -15.57
C THR A 356 -18.63 12.21 -16.47
N PRO A 357 -17.65 12.66 -17.30
CA PRO A 357 -17.85 13.80 -18.19
C PRO A 357 -18.78 13.46 -19.36
N THR A 358 -19.85 14.25 -19.54
CA THR A 358 -20.65 14.22 -20.77
C THR A 358 -19.96 14.97 -21.91
N ASP A 359 -19.94 14.37 -23.09
CA ASP A 359 -19.19 14.85 -24.28
C ASP A 359 -19.58 16.27 -24.75
N PRO A 360 -18.60 17.13 -25.10
CA PRO A 360 -18.85 18.46 -25.65
C PRO A 360 -19.02 18.44 -27.18
N ASP A 361 -20.10 17.82 -27.68
CA ASP A 361 -20.59 18.08 -29.05
C ASP A 361 -22.13 18.22 -29.08
N SER A 362 -22.58 19.44 -28.79
CA SER A 362 -23.89 19.93 -29.24
C SER A 362 -23.66 21.23 -30.01
N SER A 363 -23.83 21.15 -31.33
CA SER A 363 -23.72 22.25 -32.27
C SER A 363 -24.90 23.22 -32.20
N GLU A 364 -24.75 24.36 -32.90
CA GLU A 364 -25.76 25.40 -33.11
C GLU A 364 -26.01 26.31 -31.87
N SER A 365 -26.13 27.64 -31.98
CA SER A 365 -26.27 28.51 -33.17
C SER A 365 -25.50 29.83 -33.05
#